data_AF-B4JB30-F1
#
_entry.id   AF-B4JB30-F1
#
_cell.length_a   1.000
_cell.length_b   1.000
_cell.length_c   1.000
_cell.angle_alpha   90.00
_cell.angle_beta   90.00
_cell.angle_gamma   90.00
#
_symmetry.space_group_name_H-M   'P 1'
#
loop_
_entity.id
_entity.type
_entity.pdbx_description
1 polymer ?
#
loop_
_entity_poly.entity_id
_entity_poly.type
_entity_poly.pdbx_seq_one_letter_code
_entity_poly.pdbx_strand_id
1 'polypeptide(L)'
;MRWLYACFVIILCALIFCEYVADFVVLQKCKWPEIRRKKYVDDPLRAMIIADPHLLGPHRGHWLDKLYREWHMTRSFQAASRLLQPDVVFVLGDLFDEGDMVSDKQFQEYVWRYLQMFNLPAGIPLISVVGNHDVGFHYKMHPFFMTRFENYLNFSKVHLYTIKQIHFVVVNSMAMEADGCMFCNEAESALKNISRTLHCMQHPHVAECARTRRHPYSQPIIMQHFPTYRISDKVCSEHDAPHIEAYRERYHVLSKDATELLGELLKPRLAFAGHSHYYCHNVNRLGIDEFTVASFSWRNNVNPSFMLATITPDDYAVFRCKMLPQQFVSNSYVSAGVACLMLIAYQLRNYLSRRRQAMLEEELTHQKHN
;
A
#
# COMPACT_ATOMS: atom_id res chain seq x y z
N MET A 1 -25.72 -11.91 36.49
CA MET A 1 -24.34 -11.40 36.66
C MET A 1 -23.28 -12.25 35.96
N ARG A 2 -23.16 -13.57 36.22
CA ARG A 2 -22.11 -14.40 35.57
C ARG A 2 -22.12 -14.40 34.03
N TRP A 3 -23.28 -14.38 33.40
CA TRP A 3 -23.39 -14.35 31.93
C TRP A 3 -23.05 -12.98 31.33
N LEU A 4 -23.29 -11.88 32.04
CA LEU A 4 -22.86 -10.54 31.63
C LEU A 4 -21.33 -10.48 31.56
N TYR A 5 -20.66 -11.09 32.56
CA TYR A 5 -19.21 -11.22 32.55
C TYR A 5 -18.72 -12.08 31.38
N ALA A 6 -19.37 -13.21 31.10
CA ALA A 6 -19.02 -14.04 29.93
C ALA A 6 -19.17 -13.27 28.61
N CYS A 7 -20.26 -12.52 28.41
CA CYS A 7 -20.44 -11.68 27.23
C CYS A 7 -19.36 -10.59 27.13
N PHE A 8 -19.04 -9.95 28.26
CA PHE A 8 -17.96 -8.95 28.32
C PHE A 8 -16.62 -9.55 27.91
N VAL A 9 -16.27 -10.74 28.41
CA VAL A 9 -15.03 -11.44 28.05
C VAL A 9 -15.01 -11.80 26.55
N ILE A 10 -16.12 -12.31 26.00
CA ILE A 10 -16.21 -12.64 24.56
C ILE A 10 -15.95 -11.40 23.69
N ILE A 11 -16.63 -10.29 23.99
CA ILE A 11 -16.49 -9.03 23.25
C ILE A 11 -15.07 -8.48 23.40
N LEU A 12 -14.52 -8.51 24.62
CA LEU A 12 -13.15 -8.06 24.89
C LEU A 12 -12.12 -8.90 24.13
N CYS A 13 -12.25 -10.23 24.14
CA CYS A 13 -11.36 -11.10 23.37
C CYS A 13 -11.45 -10.84 21.87
N ALA A 14 -12.65 -10.65 21.33
CA ALA A 14 -12.84 -10.32 19.91
C ALA A 14 -12.18 -8.98 19.55
N LEU A 15 -12.33 -7.97 20.41
CA LEU A 15 -11.70 -6.65 20.25
C LEU A 15 -10.18 -6.76 20.30
N ILE A 16 -9.62 -7.38 21.34
CA ILE A 16 -8.16 -7.55 21.47
C ILE A 16 -7.60 -8.31 20.27
N PHE A 17 -8.27 -9.38 19.85
CA PHE A 17 -7.82 -10.18 18.72
C PHE A 17 -7.86 -9.37 17.41
N CYS A 18 -9.01 -8.79 17.07
CA CYS A 18 -9.18 -8.08 15.80
C CYS A 18 -8.37 -6.79 15.72
N GLU A 19 -8.21 -6.07 16.83
CA GLU A 19 -7.54 -4.77 16.87
C GLU A 19 -6.05 -4.84 17.18
N TYR A 20 -5.51 -5.96 17.67
CA TYR A 20 -4.08 -6.00 18.04
C TYR A 20 -3.33 -7.27 17.65
N VAL A 21 -4.02 -8.38 17.40
CA VAL A 21 -3.37 -9.69 17.17
C VAL A 21 -3.53 -10.18 15.73
N ALA A 22 -4.68 -9.95 15.12
CA ALA A 22 -5.04 -10.54 13.83
C ALA A 22 -4.08 -10.17 12.69
N ASP A 23 -3.60 -8.92 12.63
CA ASP A 23 -2.62 -8.49 11.63
C ASP A 23 -1.30 -9.27 11.76
N PHE A 24 -0.79 -9.47 12.98
CA PHE A 24 0.41 -10.29 13.21
C PHE A 24 0.19 -11.75 12.78
N VAL A 25 -1.00 -12.30 13.08
CA VAL A 25 -1.35 -13.68 12.72
C VAL A 25 -1.47 -13.88 11.21
N VAL A 26 -2.00 -12.90 10.48
CA VAL A 26 -2.09 -12.98 9.01
C VAL A 26 -0.71 -12.76 8.38
N LEU A 27 0.02 -11.75 8.85
CA LEU A 27 1.29 -11.32 8.25
C LEU A 27 2.47 -12.22 8.63
N GLN A 28 2.40 -13.07 9.65
CA GLN A 28 3.49 -14.03 9.94
C GLN A 28 3.78 -15.00 8.77
N LYS A 29 2.79 -15.21 7.89
CA LYS A 29 2.92 -16.03 6.67
C LYS A 29 3.75 -15.36 5.58
N CYS A 30 3.91 -14.04 5.65
CA CYS A 30 4.78 -13.28 4.77
C CYS A 30 6.24 -13.56 5.09
N LYS A 31 7.00 -13.89 4.06
CA LYS A 31 8.46 -14.07 4.13
C LYS A 31 9.11 -13.39 2.94
N TRP A 32 10.34 -12.93 3.14
CA TRP A 32 11.16 -12.42 2.06
C TRP A 32 11.40 -13.53 1.03
N PRO A 33 11.12 -13.29 -0.26
CA PRO A 33 11.33 -14.29 -1.30
C PRO A 33 12.83 -14.56 -1.49
N GLU A 34 13.18 -15.81 -1.72
CA GLU A 34 14.59 -16.19 -1.92
C GLU A 34 15.04 -15.97 -3.36
N ILE A 35 16.19 -15.34 -3.52
CA ILE A 35 16.86 -15.19 -4.82
C ILE A 35 17.53 -16.51 -5.20
N ARG A 36 17.39 -16.92 -6.47
CA ARG A 36 17.93 -18.20 -6.97
C ARG A 36 19.45 -18.20 -7.01
N ARG A 37 20.08 -17.06 -7.31
CA ARG A 37 21.55 -16.89 -7.37
C ARG A 37 22.12 -16.34 -6.06
N LYS A 38 22.14 -17.15 -4.99
CA LYS A 38 22.78 -16.78 -3.71
C LYS A 38 24.30 -16.57 -3.77
N LYS A 39 24.96 -16.92 -4.88
CA LYS A 39 26.41 -17.15 -4.93
C LYS A 39 27.28 -15.87 -4.88
N TYR A 40 26.68 -14.67 -4.94
CA TYR A 40 27.44 -13.43 -5.16
C TYR A 40 27.06 -12.24 -4.26
N VAL A 41 26.05 -12.34 -3.39
CA VAL A 41 25.65 -11.21 -2.53
C VAL A 41 25.26 -11.71 -1.13
N ASP A 42 26.07 -11.36 -0.13
CA ASP A 42 25.88 -11.76 1.27
C ASP A 42 24.71 -11.02 1.96
N ASP A 43 24.33 -9.83 1.46
CA ASP A 43 23.25 -9.00 2.02
C ASP A 43 22.37 -8.38 0.91
N PRO A 44 21.29 -9.06 0.47
CA PRO A 44 20.36 -8.51 -0.50
C PRO A 44 19.49 -7.40 0.12
N LEU A 45 19.06 -6.45 -0.72
CA LEU A 45 18.12 -5.42 -0.30
C LEU A 45 16.71 -5.99 -0.14
N ARG A 46 16.08 -5.71 0.99
CA ARG A 46 14.69 -6.08 1.29
C ARG A 46 13.79 -4.85 1.22
N ALA A 47 13.08 -4.69 0.11
CA ALA A 47 12.17 -3.57 -0.12
C ALA A 47 10.73 -3.98 0.14
N MET A 48 10.03 -3.25 1.02
CA MET A 48 8.59 -3.33 1.16
C MET A 48 7.95 -2.25 0.28
N ILE A 49 6.93 -2.62 -0.50
CA ILE A 49 6.32 -1.72 -1.48
C ILE A 49 4.82 -1.72 -1.26
N ILE A 50 4.27 -0.56 -0.94
CA ILE A 50 2.84 -0.31 -0.74
C ILE A 50 2.35 0.72 -1.76
N ALA A 51 1.04 0.79 -2.00
CA ALA A 51 0.44 1.77 -2.92
C ALA A 51 -0.91 2.24 -2.40
N ASP A 52 -1.35 3.40 -2.87
CA ASP A 52 -2.71 3.92 -2.74
C ASP A 52 -3.28 3.82 -1.30
N PRO A 53 -2.62 4.37 -0.27
CA PRO A 53 -3.18 4.37 1.08
C PRO A 53 -4.42 5.29 1.20
N HIS A 54 -4.59 6.30 0.34
CA HIS A 54 -5.75 7.22 0.31
C HIS A 54 -6.18 7.73 1.69
N LEU A 55 -5.28 8.43 2.40
CA LEU A 55 -5.66 9.06 3.67
C LEU A 55 -6.86 10.00 3.49
N LEU A 56 -7.83 9.89 4.39
CA LEU A 56 -9.14 10.52 4.23
C LEU A 56 -9.12 12.01 4.56
N GLY A 57 -9.75 12.78 3.68
CA GLY A 57 -9.75 14.22 3.74
C GLY A 57 -10.83 14.89 4.52
N PRO A 58 -10.65 16.20 4.77
CA PRO A 58 -11.60 16.99 5.52
C PRO A 58 -12.88 17.30 4.72
N HIS A 59 -12.90 17.16 3.39
CA HIS A 59 -14.05 17.56 2.58
C HIS A 59 -15.03 16.42 2.29
N ARG A 60 -14.54 15.27 1.84
CA ARG A 60 -15.35 14.11 1.43
C ARG A 60 -15.21 12.92 2.38
N GLY A 61 -14.25 12.94 3.29
CA GLY A 61 -14.03 11.88 4.26
C GLY A 61 -15.00 11.93 5.44
N HIS A 62 -15.71 10.83 5.69
CA HIS A 62 -16.50 10.68 6.92
C HIS A 62 -15.61 10.30 8.11
N TRP A 63 -15.82 10.92 9.28
CA TRP A 63 -14.92 10.76 10.44
C TRP A 63 -14.83 9.32 10.96
N LEU A 64 -15.92 8.54 10.93
CA LEU A 64 -15.90 7.11 11.31
C LEU A 64 -15.10 6.26 10.32
N ASP A 65 -15.26 6.52 9.02
CA ASP A 65 -14.52 5.79 7.99
C ASP A 65 -13.04 6.14 8.12
N LYS A 66 -12.73 7.41 8.30
CA LYS A 66 -11.36 7.88 8.58
C LYS A 66 -10.75 7.15 9.78
N LEU A 67 -11.43 7.18 10.93
CA LEU A 67 -10.95 6.53 12.15
C LEU A 67 -10.65 5.04 11.90
N TYR A 68 -11.60 4.32 11.30
CA TYR A 68 -11.48 2.87 11.19
C TYR A 68 -10.50 2.41 10.10
N ARG A 69 -10.53 3.05 8.93
CA ARG A 69 -9.63 2.71 7.80
C ARG A 69 -8.19 3.08 8.10
N GLU A 70 -7.96 4.29 8.63
CA GLU A 70 -6.60 4.72 8.96
C GLU A 70 -6.03 3.93 10.15
N TRP A 71 -6.87 3.55 11.12
CA TRP A 71 -6.45 2.66 12.21
C TRP A 71 -6.00 1.30 11.68
N HIS A 72 -6.78 0.68 10.78
CA HIS A 72 -6.40 -0.60 10.17
C HIS A 72 -5.10 -0.52 9.38
N MET A 73 -4.92 0.52 8.56
CA MET A 73 -3.67 0.74 7.82
C MET A 73 -2.48 0.88 8.77
N THR A 74 -2.64 1.69 9.83
CA THR A 74 -1.61 1.89 10.85
C THR A 74 -1.19 0.56 11.46
N ARG A 75 -2.16 -0.23 11.93
CA ARG A 75 -1.88 -1.53 12.56
C ARG A 75 -1.21 -2.50 11.60
N SER A 76 -1.73 -2.61 10.38
CA SER A 76 -1.17 -3.50 9.36
C SER A 76 0.26 -3.14 9.02
N PHE A 77 0.55 -1.86 8.81
CA PHE A 77 1.89 -1.37 8.52
C PHE A 77 2.85 -1.60 9.69
N GLN A 78 2.41 -1.31 10.90
CA GLN A 78 3.20 -1.46 12.12
C GLN A 78 3.46 -2.94 12.44
N ALA A 79 2.53 -3.85 12.14
CA ALA A 79 2.74 -5.30 12.23
C ALA A 79 3.71 -5.80 11.15
N ALA A 80 3.50 -5.40 9.89
CA ALA A 80 4.37 -5.76 8.76
C ALA A 80 5.82 -5.31 9.00
N SER A 81 6.02 -4.04 9.37
CA SER A 81 7.35 -3.46 9.60
C SER A 81 8.09 -4.15 10.74
N ARG A 82 7.41 -4.49 11.84
CA ARG A 82 8.02 -5.21 12.97
C ARG A 82 8.38 -6.65 12.65
N LEU A 83 7.53 -7.35 11.90
CA LEU A 83 7.75 -8.76 11.54
C LEU A 83 8.80 -8.92 10.45
N LEU A 84 8.83 -8.01 9.47
CA LEU A 84 9.60 -8.18 8.24
C LEU A 84 10.90 -7.36 8.25
N GLN A 85 10.97 -6.26 9.01
CA GLN A 85 12.18 -5.43 9.14
C GLN A 85 12.80 -5.06 7.77
N PRO A 86 12.08 -4.32 6.91
CA PRO A 86 12.57 -3.96 5.58
C PRO A 86 13.77 -3.00 5.67
N ASP A 87 14.61 -3.01 4.64
CA ASP A 87 15.71 -2.07 4.49
C ASP A 87 15.23 -0.72 3.90
N VAL A 88 14.11 -0.73 3.18
CA VAL A 88 13.46 0.45 2.58
C VAL A 88 11.97 0.18 2.38
N VAL A 89 11.16 1.24 2.49
CA VAL A 89 9.75 1.22 2.13
C VAL A 89 9.48 2.20 0.99
N PHE A 90 8.84 1.73 -0.07
CA PHE A 90 8.31 2.58 -1.14
C PHE A 90 6.79 2.69 -1.05
N VAL A 91 6.24 3.89 -1.26
CA VAL A 91 4.80 4.15 -1.33
C VAL A 91 4.46 4.74 -2.69
N LEU A 92 3.69 4.02 -3.50
CA LEU A 92 3.51 4.32 -4.93
C LEU A 92 2.30 5.24 -5.22
N GLY A 93 2.35 6.46 -4.71
CA GLY A 93 1.35 7.49 -5.00
C GLY A 93 0.03 7.33 -4.25
N ASP A 94 -0.82 8.34 -4.45
CA ASP A 94 -2.13 8.50 -3.83
C ASP A 94 -2.07 8.33 -2.31
N LEU A 95 -1.12 9.06 -1.73
CA LEU A 95 -0.92 9.12 -0.29
C LEU A 95 -2.19 9.67 0.39
N PHE A 96 -2.80 10.67 -0.25
CA PHE A 96 -3.94 11.42 0.24
C PHE A 96 -5.10 11.35 -0.76
N ASP A 97 -6.34 11.30 -0.28
CA ASP A 97 -7.53 11.24 -1.15
C ASP A 97 -7.92 12.59 -1.77
N GLU A 98 -7.48 13.69 -1.15
CA GLU A 98 -7.87 15.06 -1.49
C GLU A 98 -6.67 16.01 -1.50
N GLY A 99 -5.46 15.49 -1.72
CA GLY A 99 -4.24 16.30 -1.73
C GLY A 99 -4.43 17.52 -2.63
N ASP A 100 -4.83 17.31 -3.87
CA ASP A 100 -5.08 18.33 -4.90
C ASP A 100 -6.29 19.28 -4.64
N MET A 101 -6.96 19.18 -3.48
CA MET A 101 -8.12 20.03 -3.12
C MET A 101 -7.87 20.87 -1.87
N VAL A 102 -6.98 20.43 -0.99
CA VAL A 102 -6.78 21.06 0.32
C VAL A 102 -5.80 22.23 0.27
N SER A 103 -5.93 23.13 1.26
CA SER A 103 -4.94 24.20 1.50
C SER A 103 -3.58 23.65 1.92
N ASP A 104 -2.52 24.47 1.87
CA ASP A 104 -1.17 24.04 2.30
C ASP A 104 -1.12 23.60 3.76
N LYS A 105 -1.83 24.31 4.65
CA LYS A 105 -1.94 23.94 6.07
C LYS A 105 -2.57 22.56 6.26
N GLN A 106 -3.67 22.28 5.56
CA GLN A 106 -4.32 20.97 5.62
C GLN A 106 -3.47 19.88 4.98
N PHE A 107 -2.73 20.20 3.91
CA PHE A 107 -1.76 19.29 3.31
C PHE A 107 -0.63 18.94 4.28
N GLN A 108 -0.14 19.91 5.05
CA GLN A 108 0.83 19.67 6.12
C GLN A 108 0.27 18.73 7.19
N GLU A 109 -0.97 18.93 7.64
CA GLU A 109 -1.65 18.03 8.60
C GLU A 109 -1.81 16.61 8.05
N TYR A 110 -2.08 16.49 6.75
CA TYR A 110 -2.08 15.22 6.03
C TYR A 110 -0.72 14.53 6.08
N VAL A 111 0.35 15.24 5.73
CA VAL A 111 1.70 14.68 5.76
C VAL A 111 2.08 14.24 7.17
N TRP A 112 1.80 15.05 8.20
CA TRP A 112 2.09 14.68 9.58
C TRP A 112 1.37 13.39 9.98
N ARG A 113 0.09 13.27 9.63
CA ARG A 113 -0.68 12.06 9.92
C ARG A 113 -0.14 10.85 9.16
N TYR A 114 0.20 11.02 7.89
CA TYR A 114 0.84 9.99 7.07
C TYR A 114 2.14 9.49 7.70
N LEU A 115 3.06 10.40 8.05
CA LEU A 115 4.33 10.04 8.66
C LEU A 115 4.17 9.37 10.03
N GLN A 116 3.15 9.73 10.80
CA GLN A 116 2.81 9.06 12.06
C GLN A 116 2.30 7.63 11.84
N MET A 117 1.40 7.44 10.89
CA MET A 117 0.81 6.12 10.59
C MET A 117 1.85 5.16 10.02
N PHE A 118 2.66 5.65 9.08
CA PHE A 118 3.72 4.92 8.39
C PHE A 118 5.10 5.11 9.03
N ASN A 119 5.13 5.27 10.36
CA ASN A 119 6.37 5.48 11.09
C ASN A 119 7.25 4.22 11.11
N LEU A 120 8.54 4.40 10.82
CA LEU A 120 9.54 3.35 10.77
C LEU A 120 10.63 3.56 11.84
N PRO A 121 11.35 2.50 12.25
CA PRO A 121 12.59 2.63 13.01
C PRO A 121 13.59 3.56 12.31
N ALA A 122 14.42 4.23 13.10
CA ALA A 122 15.47 5.12 12.59
C ALA A 122 16.40 4.38 11.61
N GLY A 123 16.72 5.03 10.49
CA GLY A 123 17.62 4.49 9.46
C GLY A 123 16.91 3.76 8.31
N ILE A 124 15.62 3.47 8.41
CA ILE A 124 14.85 2.87 7.30
C ILE A 124 14.14 3.99 6.51
N PRO A 125 14.51 4.23 5.24
CA PRO A 125 13.87 5.25 4.42
C PRO A 125 12.44 4.88 4.02
N LEU A 126 11.55 5.86 4.09
CA LEU A 126 10.20 5.85 3.51
C LEU A 126 10.19 6.77 2.27
N ILE A 127 10.15 6.18 1.08
CA ILE A 127 10.23 6.89 -0.20
C ILE A 127 8.84 6.94 -0.81
N SER A 128 8.26 8.14 -0.91
CA SER A 128 6.86 8.33 -1.30
C SER A 128 6.77 8.93 -2.70
N VAL A 129 6.32 8.14 -3.66
CA VAL A 129 6.03 8.58 -5.03
C VAL A 129 4.76 9.42 -5.02
N VAL A 130 4.69 10.39 -5.93
CA VAL A 130 3.51 11.23 -6.12
C VAL A 130 2.45 10.50 -6.95
N GLY A 131 1.17 10.62 -6.57
CA GLY A 131 0.01 10.16 -7.36
C GLY A 131 -0.96 11.29 -7.77
N ASN A 132 -1.99 10.95 -8.53
CA ASN A 132 -2.92 11.95 -9.07
C ASN A 132 -3.83 12.57 -8.00
N HIS A 133 -4.12 11.90 -6.89
CA HIS A 133 -4.85 12.51 -5.77
C HIS A 133 -3.97 13.44 -4.93
N ASP A 134 -2.65 13.31 -5.01
CA ASP A 134 -1.72 14.15 -4.25
C ASP A 134 -1.54 15.54 -4.89
N VAL A 135 -1.41 15.58 -6.23
CA VAL A 135 -1.07 16.79 -7.00
C VAL A 135 -2.01 17.09 -8.17
N GLY A 136 -3.00 16.24 -8.40
CA GLY A 136 -3.92 16.31 -9.53
C GLY A 136 -3.46 15.43 -10.70
N PHE A 137 -4.42 15.01 -11.53
CA PHE A 137 -4.12 14.53 -12.88
C PHE A 137 -3.40 15.62 -13.68
N HIS A 138 -2.83 15.24 -14.83
CA HIS A 138 -2.07 16.13 -15.71
C HIS A 138 -2.74 17.51 -15.93
N TYR A 139 -4.03 17.54 -16.28
CA TYR A 139 -4.77 18.79 -16.53
C TYR A 139 -4.93 19.71 -15.31
N LYS A 140 -4.64 19.23 -14.10
CA LYS A 140 -4.73 19.97 -12.83
C LYS A 140 -3.35 20.19 -12.20
N MET A 141 -2.28 19.70 -12.81
CA MET A 141 -0.92 19.93 -12.32
C MET A 141 -0.64 21.42 -12.22
N HIS A 142 -0.12 21.84 -11.06
CA HIS A 142 0.15 23.24 -10.78
C HIS A 142 1.38 23.38 -9.88
N PRO A 143 2.23 24.42 -10.04
CA PRO A 143 3.44 24.58 -9.24
C PRO A 143 3.18 24.54 -7.73
N PHE A 144 2.05 25.10 -7.28
CA PHE A 144 1.62 25.03 -5.88
C PHE A 144 1.55 23.60 -5.33
N PHE A 145 0.93 22.68 -6.06
CA PHE A 145 0.76 21.29 -5.62
C PHE A 145 2.08 20.52 -5.65
N MET A 146 2.88 20.74 -6.70
CA MET A 146 4.17 20.09 -6.88
C MET A 146 5.19 20.53 -5.82
N THR A 147 5.35 21.84 -5.64
CA THR A 147 6.35 22.41 -4.72
C THR A 147 6.05 22.04 -3.28
N ARG A 148 4.78 22.07 -2.84
CA ARG A 148 4.48 21.67 -1.45
C ARG A 148 4.71 20.17 -1.22
N PHE A 149 4.38 19.31 -2.20
CA PHE A 149 4.66 17.87 -2.09
C PHE A 149 6.16 17.65 -1.92
N GLU A 150 6.97 18.30 -2.75
CA GLU A 150 8.43 18.26 -2.68
C GLU A 150 8.96 18.77 -1.33
N ASN A 151 8.43 19.88 -0.82
CA ASN A 151 8.87 20.45 0.45
C ASN A 151 8.65 19.52 1.64
N TYR A 152 7.56 18.75 1.64
CA TYR A 152 7.19 17.88 2.76
C TYR A 152 7.66 16.42 2.57
N LEU A 153 7.89 15.96 1.34
CA LEU A 153 8.18 14.56 1.00
C LEU A 153 9.44 14.38 0.12
N ASN A 154 10.25 15.43 -0.03
CA ASN A 154 11.57 15.52 -0.69
C ASN A 154 11.59 15.53 -2.22
N PHE A 155 10.68 14.84 -2.92
CA PHE A 155 10.69 14.84 -4.38
C PHE A 155 9.27 14.86 -4.95
N SER A 156 9.09 15.61 -6.03
CA SER A 156 7.82 15.65 -6.78
C SER A 156 8.00 15.30 -8.26
N LYS A 157 9.25 15.13 -8.72
CA LYS A 157 9.61 14.93 -10.13
C LYS A 157 10.23 13.54 -10.32
N VAL A 158 11.16 13.43 -11.27
CA VAL A 158 11.95 12.22 -11.49
C VAL A 158 13.21 12.25 -10.62
N HIS A 159 13.53 11.13 -9.96
CA HIS A 159 14.70 11.03 -9.09
C HIS A 159 15.38 9.67 -9.19
N LEU A 160 16.71 9.63 -9.02
CA LEU A 160 17.52 8.41 -8.97
C LEU A 160 17.97 8.13 -7.53
N TYR A 161 17.42 7.07 -6.91
CA TYR A 161 17.91 6.54 -5.64
C TYR A 161 18.92 5.42 -5.89
N THR A 162 19.95 5.36 -5.04
CA THR A 162 20.87 4.21 -4.97
C THR A 162 20.91 3.67 -3.55
N ILE A 163 20.42 2.45 -3.35
CA ILE A 163 20.32 1.81 -2.03
C ILE A 163 20.95 0.42 -2.13
N LYS A 164 21.94 0.11 -1.28
CA LYS A 164 22.73 -1.14 -1.37
C LYS A 164 23.18 -1.46 -2.81
N GLN A 165 23.69 -0.45 -3.53
CA GLN A 165 24.17 -0.54 -4.93
C GLN A 165 23.07 -0.83 -5.98
N ILE A 166 21.80 -0.75 -5.61
CA ILE A 166 20.66 -0.93 -6.52
C ILE A 166 20.09 0.44 -6.89
N HIS A 167 19.90 0.67 -8.18
CA HIS A 167 19.37 1.91 -8.73
C HIS A 167 17.85 1.84 -8.89
N PHE A 168 17.16 2.80 -8.29
CA PHE A 168 15.71 2.99 -8.43
C PHE A 168 15.45 4.35 -9.09
N VAL A 169 14.72 4.34 -10.21
CA VAL A 169 14.26 5.55 -10.85
C VAL A 169 12.81 5.76 -10.45
N VAL A 170 12.59 6.76 -9.60
CA VAL A 170 11.24 7.17 -9.22
C VAL A 170 10.74 8.17 -10.26
N VAL A 171 9.55 7.93 -10.80
CA VAL A 171 8.96 8.73 -11.88
C VAL A 171 7.63 9.29 -11.44
N ASN A 172 7.48 10.62 -11.55
CA ASN A 172 6.17 11.25 -11.51
C ASN A 172 5.41 10.97 -12.82
N SER A 173 4.45 10.05 -12.77
CA SER A 173 3.67 9.63 -13.94
C SER A 173 2.74 10.73 -14.49
N MET A 174 2.33 11.70 -13.68
CA MET A 174 1.45 12.80 -14.13
C MET A 174 2.21 13.77 -15.04
N ALA A 175 3.54 13.80 -14.94
CA ALA A 175 4.42 14.56 -15.83
C ALA A 175 4.78 13.81 -17.13
N MET A 176 4.28 12.59 -17.34
CA MET A 176 4.58 11.75 -18.51
C MET A 176 3.50 11.84 -19.61
N GLU A 177 2.94 13.04 -19.81
CA GLU A 177 1.88 13.30 -20.80
C GLU A 177 2.41 13.36 -22.25
N ALA A 178 3.68 13.76 -22.40
CA ALA A 178 4.36 13.98 -23.68
C ALA A 178 3.73 15.09 -24.57
N ASP A 179 3.15 16.12 -23.96
CA ASP A 179 2.55 17.29 -24.63
C ASP A 179 3.44 18.55 -24.62
N GLY A 180 4.63 18.46 -24.05
CA GLY A 180 5.57 19.57 -23.93
C GLY A 180 5.26 20.55 -22.79
N CYS A 181 4.41 20.17 -21.83
CA CYS A 181 4.17 20.98 -20.64
C CYS A 181 5.47 21.27 -19.85
N MET A 182 5.46 22.32 -19.01
CA MET A 182 6.63 22.67 -18.18
C MET A 182 7.14 21.47 -17.37
N PHE A 183 6.27 20.80 -16.62
CA PHE A 183 6.63 19.64 -15.81
C PHE A 183 7.10 18.45 -16.64
N CYS A 184 6.55 18.30 -17.85
CA CYS A 184 6.85 17.23 -18.79
C CYS A 184 8.26 17.39 -19.35
N ASN A 185 8.62 18.60 -19.79
CA ASN A 185 9.97 18.93 -20.24
C ASN A 185 11.01 18.76 -19.12
N GLU A 186 10.66 19.14 -17.88
CA GLU A 186 11.52 18.94 -16.72
C GLU A 186 11.71 17.45 -16.40
N ALA A 187 10.65 16.65 -16.45
CA ALA A 187 10.72 15.21 -16.24
C ALA A 187 11.57 14.52 -17.31
N GLU A 188 11.37 14.87 -18.59
CA GLU A 188 12.18 14.34 -19.70
C GLU A 188 13.65 14.74 -19.59
N SER A 189 13.94 15.99 -19.22
CA SER A 189 15.30 16.47 -18.96
C SER A 189 15.96 15.71 -17.81
N ALA A 190 15.23 15.48 -16.72
CA ALA A 190 15.71 14.68 -15.60
C ALA A 190 15.98 13.22 -16.00
N LEU A 191 15.08 12.59 -16.78
CA LEU A 191 15.28 11.24 -17.31
C LEU A 191 16.53 11.16 -18.21
N LYS A 192 16.73 12.13 -19.10
CA LYS A 192 17.94 12.21 -19.94
C LYS A 192 19.22 12.34 -19.11
N ASN A 193 19.19 13.14 -18.04
CA ASN A 193 20.33 13.29 -17.13
C ASN A 193 20.62 12.00 -16.33
N ILE A 194 19.56 11.32 -15.88
CA ILE A 194 19.68 10.01 -15.22
C ILE A 194 20.23 8.97 -16.19
N SER A 195 19.75 8.94 -17.44
CA SER A 195 20.25 8.05 -18.49
C SER A 195 21.76 8.24 -18.73
N ARG A 196 22.23 9.50 -18.84
CA ARG A 196 23.68 9.81 -18.93
C ARG A 196 24.45 9.35 -17.69
N THR A 197 23.87 9.53 -16.50
CA THR A 197 24.48 9.12 -15.24
C THR A 197 24.66 7.59 -15.20
N LEU A 198 23.61 6.84 -15.52
CA LEU A 198 23.62 5.37 -15.60
C LEU A 198 24.59 4.87 -16.67
N HIS A 199 24.61 5.52 -17.84
CA HIS A 199 25.58 5.21 -18.90
C HIS A 199 27.02 5.37 -18.40
N CYS A 200 27.32 6.44 -17.66
CA CYS A 200 28.65 6.64 -17.09
C CYS A 200 29.02 5.66 -15.98
N MET A 201 28.04 5.17 -15.22
CA MET A 201 28.25 4.08 -14.26
C MET A 201 28.55 2.76 -14.97
N GLN A 202 27.88 2.48 -16.09
CA GLN A 202 28.07 1.28 -16.90
C GLN A 202 29.38 1.29 -17.69
N HIS A 203 29.81 2.46 -18.14
CA HIS A 203 31.01 2.65 -18.97
C HIS A 203 32.02 3.62 -18.33
N PRO A 204 32.61 3.28 -17.17
CA PRO A 204 33.44 4.19 -16.37
C PRO A 204 34.79 4.57 -17.04
N HIS A 205 35.15 3.88 -18.13
CA HIS A 205 36.36 4.12 -18.91
C HIS A 205 36.20 5.22 -19.98
N VAL A 206 34.96 5.66 -20.27
CA VAL A 206 34.71 6.74 -21.23
C VAL A 206 35.20 8.06 -20.63
N ALA A 207 35.94 8.86 -21.41
CA ALA A 207 36.59 10.08 -20.92
C ALA A 207 35.60 11.10 -20.32
N GLU A 208 34.42 11.25 -20.92
CA GLU A 208 33.33 12.10 -20.42
C GLU A 208 32.81 11.67 -19.04
N CYS A 209 32.94 10.39 -18.72
CA CYS A 209 32.42 9.76 -17.49
C CYS A 209 33.44 9.71 -16.34
N ALA A 210 34.64 10.28 -16.52
CA ALA A 210 35.70 10.23 -15.53
C ALA A 210 35.30 10.86 -14.17
N ARG A 211 34.32 11.77 -14.15
CA ARG A 211 33.87 12.50 -12.94
C ARG A 211 32.72 11.81 -12.18
N THR A 212 32.08 10.79 -12.74
CA THR A 212 30.80 10.22 -12.24
C THR A 212 30.97 8.93 -11.41
N ARG A 213 32.21 8.62 -10.99
CA ARG A 213 32.63 7.34 -10.37
C ARG A 213 32.21 7.15 -8.90
N ARG A 214 30.92 7.23 -8.57
CA ARG A 214 30.49 7.11 -7.16
C ARG A 214 29.93 5.74 -6.77
N HIS A 215 29.28 5.02 -7.69
CA HIS A 215 28.66 3.73 -7.39
C HIS A 215 28.79 2.74 -8.57
N PRO A 216 28.92 1.42 -8.29
CA PRO A 216 28.81 0.40 -9.33
C PRO A 216 27.45 0.43 -10.00
N TYR A 217 27.42 0.16 -11.30
CA TYR A 217 26.19 0.09 -12.09
C TYR A 217 25.34 -1.11 -11.68
N SER A 218 24.04 -0.87 -11.49
CA SER A 218 22.99 -1.89 -11.54
C SER A 218 21.92 -1.48 -12.55
N GLN A 219 21.34 -2.46 -13.26
CA GLN A 219 20.25 -2.15 -14.17
C GLN A 219 19.03 -1.64 -13.37
N PRO A 220 18.46 -0.47 -13.73
CA PRO A 220 17.56 0.25 -12.85
C PRO A 220 16.18 -0.42 -12.72
N ILE A 221 15.51 -0.08 -11.62
CA ILE A 221 14.13 -0.47 -11.31
C ILE A 221 13.26 0.78 -11.34
N ILE A 222 12.13 0.73 -12.04
CA ILE A 222 11.20 1.86 -12.11
C ILE A 222 10.20 1.77 -10.95
N MET A 223 10.00 2.90 -10.26
CA MET A 223 8.97 3.07 -9.24
C MET A 223 8.09 4.24 -9.65
N GLN A 224 6.81 4.01 -9.89
CA GLN A 224 5.89 5.06 -10.34
C GLN A 224 4.47 4.81 -9.83
N HIS A 225 3.56 5.75 -10.08
CA HIS A 225 2.16 5.59 -9.70
C HIS A 225 1.33 4.97 -10.84
N PHE A 226 1.28 5.56 -12.04
CA PHE A 226 0.57 4.93 -13.17
C PHE A 226 1.36 3.73 -13.72
N PRO A 227 0.72 2.58 -13.99
CA PRO A 227 1.38 1.47 -14.68
C PRO A 227 1.87 1.84 -16.08
N THR A 228 2.83 1.09 -16.63
CA THR A 228 3.19 1.24 -18.05
C THR A 228 2.02 0.89 -18.96
N TYR A 229 2.12 1.28 -20.23
CA TYR A 229 1.05 1.10 -21.20
C TYR A 229 0.61 -0.37 -21.30
N ARG A 230 -0.68 -0.59 -21.04
CA ARG A 230 -1.40 -1.83 -21.35
C ARG A 230 -2.88 -1.52 -21.62
N ILE A 231 -3.51 -2.33 -22.47
CA ILE A 231 -4.91 -2.11 -22.88
C ILE A 231 -5.89 -2.39 -21.74
N SER A 232 -5.57 -3.35 -20.87
CA SER A 232 -6.38 -3.72 -19.69
C SER A 232 -5.60 -4.73 -18.85
N ASP A 233 -6.07 -4.99 -17.64
CA ASP A 233 -5.51 -6.05 -16.78
C ASP A 233 -5.77 -7.48 -17.28
N LYS A 234 -6.44 -7.67 -18.42
CA LYS A 234 -6.57 -9.00 -19.05
C LYS A 234 -5.23 -9.57 -19.51
N VAL A 235 -4.23 -8.70 -19.66
CA VAL A 235 -2.86 -9.12 -20.02
C VAL A 235 -2.07 -9.62 -18.81
N CYS A 236 -2.57 -9.46 -17.59
CA CYS A 236 -1.89 -9.87 -16.38
C CYS A 236 -1.92 -11.39 -16.23
N SER A 237 -0.76 -11.98 -15.96
CA SER A 237 -0.66 -13.39 -15.60
C SER A 237 -1.33 -13.68 -14.26
N GLU A 238 -1.30 -12.71 -13.36
CA GLU A 238 -2.04 -12.76 -12.10
C GLU A 238 -2.70 -11.41 -11.85
N HIS A 239 -3.95 -11.41 -11.42
CA HIS A 239 -4.65 -10.20 -10.99
C HIS A 239 -5.71 -10.50 -9.93
N ASP A 240 -6.21 -9.47 -9.23
CA ASP A 240 -7.32 -9.61 -8.27
C ASP A 240 -8.47 -8.62 -8.47
N ALA A 241 -8.44 -7.83 -9.55
CA ALA A 241 -9.56 -6.99 -9.93
C ALA A 241 -10.81 -7.85 -10.20
N PRO A 242 -11.96 -7.56 -9.57
CA PRO A 242 -13.19 -8.32 -9.78
C PRO A 242 -13.77 -8.10 -11.19
N HIS A 243 -13.57 -6.91 -11.74
CA HIS A 243 -14.01 -6.49 -13.06
C HIS A 243 -12.84 -5.83 -13.79
N ILE A 244 -12.58 -6.28 -15.01
CA ILE A 244 -11.46 -5.79 -15.81
C ILE A 244 -11.98 -4.90 -16.93
N GLU A 245 -11.70 -3.62 -16.81
CA GLU A 245 -12.08 -2.59 -17.77
C GLU A 245 -10.94 -2.30 -18.76
N ALA A 246 -11.29 -1.65 -19.87
CA ALA A 246 -10.29 -1.13 -20.80
C ALA A 246 -9.66 0.14 -20.24
N TYR A 247 -8.35 0.27 -20.41
CA TYR A 247 -7.59 1.41 -19.93
C TYR A 247 -7.51 2.53 -20.95
N ARG A 248 -7.49 3.74 -20.39
CA ARG A 248 -7.27 4.99 -21.12
C ARG A 248 -5.86 5.45 -20.82
N GLU A 249 -5.09 5.68 -21.87
CA GLU A 249 -3.76 6.29 -21.77
C GLU A 249 -3.85 7.64 -21.05
N ARG A 250 -2.78 7.97 -20.30
CA ARG A 250 -2.61 9.26 -19.58
C ARG A 250 -3.63 9.48 -18.46
N TYR A 251 -4.37 8.43 -18.12
CA TYR A 251 -5.35 8.44 -17.04
C TYR A 251 -5.20 7.20 -16.17
N HIS A 252 -5.40 6.01 -16.76
CA HIS A 252 -5.29 4.73 -16.04
C HIS A 252 -3.87 4.15 -16.12
N VAL A 253 -3.14 4.46 -17.19
CA VAL A 253 -1.79 3.98 -17.49
C VAL A 253 -1.01 5.08 -18.21
N LEU A 254 0.31 4.96 -18.23
CA LEU A 254 1.14 5.78 -19.11
C LEU A 254 0.75 5.60 -20.58
N SER A 255 1.03 6.63 -21.39
CA SER A 255 0.93 6.48 -22.84
C SER A 255 1.93 5.46 -23.37
N LYS A 256 1.64 4.94 -24.55
CA LYS A 256 2.58 4.05 -25.26
C LYS A 256 3.93 4.74 -25.48
N ASP A 257 3.91 6.00 -25.91
CA ASP A 257 5.11 6.80 -26.17
C ASP A 257 5.92 7.05 -24.89
N ALA A 258 5.26 7.37 -23.78
CA ALA A 258 5.92 7.54 -22.48
C ALA A 258 6.55 6.24 -21.98
N THR A 259 5.88 5.11 -22.21
CA THR A 259 6.42 3.78 -21.88
C THR A 259 7.66 3.48 -22.70
N GLU A 260 7.63 3.73 -24.01
CA GLU A 260 8.76 3.51 -24.92
C GLU A 260 9.94 4.44 -24.56
N LEU A 261 9.69 5.71 -24.27
CA LEU A 261 10.70 6.65 -23.79
C LEU A 261 11.43 6.17 -22.52
N LEU A 262 10.69 5.66 -21.52
CA LEU A 262 11.29 5.08 -20.31
C LEU A 262 12.17 3.87 -20.64
N GLY A 263 11.70 3.00 -21.54
CA GLY A 263 12.45 1.84 -22.02
C GLY A 263 13.77 2.22 -22.71
N GLU A 264 13.72 3.20 -23.61
CA GLU A 264 14.88 3.67 -24.37
C GLU A 264 15.94 4.32 -23.48
N LEU A 265 15.50 5.21 -22.59
CA LEU A 265 16.42 6.00 -21.74
C LEU A 265 17.00 5.18 -20.60
N LEU A 266 16.20 4.32 -19.96
CA LEU A 266 16.58 3.67 -18.70
C LEU A 266 16.95 2.20 -18.87
N LYS A 267 16.40 1.51 -19.87
CA LYS A 267 16.53 0.06 -20.07
C LYS A 267 16.33 -0.71 -18.74
N PRO A 268 15.17 -0.53 -18.08
CA PRO A 268 14.92 -1.09 -16.76
C PRO A 268 14.91 -2.63 -16.78
N ARG A 269 15.02 -3.26 -15.61
CA ARG A 269 14.84 -4.72 -15.46
C ARG A 269 13.60 -5.16 -14.69
N LEU A 270 12.94 -4.21 -14.02
CA LEU A 270 11.77 -4.44 -13.16
C LEU A 270 11.03 -3.11 -12.98
N ALA A 271 9.70 -3.16 -12.88
CA ALA A 271 8.86 -2.00 -12.64
C ALA A 271 7.81 -2.28 -11.55
N PHE A 272 7.52 -1.25 -10.74
CA PHE A 272 6.41 -1.26 -9.79
C PHE A 272 5.53 -0.02 -10.00
N ALA A 273 4.22 -0.24 -9.95
CA ALA A 273 3.19 0.80 -10.10
C ALA A 273 2.07 0.66 -9.06
N GLY A 274 1.19 1.66 -8.93
CA GLY A 274 -0.02 1.65 -8.10
C GLY A 274 -1.26 1.98 -8.93
N HIS A 275 -2.09 2.91 -8.46
CA HIS A 275 -3.21 3.56 -9.15
C HIS A 275 -4.46 2.70 -9.41
N SER A 276 -4.32 1.44 -9.85
CA SER A 276 -5.49 0.61 -10.17
C SER A 276 -6.23 0.10 -8.93
N HIS A 277 -5.65 0.26 -7.74
CA HIS A 277 -6.07 -0.32 -6.45
C HIS A 277 -6.08 -1.85 -6.38
N TYR A 278 -5.80 -2.53 -7.49
CA TYR A 278 -5.81 -3.98 -7.63
C TYR A 278 -4.44 -4.49 -8.06
N TYR A 279 -4.11 -5.69 -7.62
CA TYR A 279 -2.89 -6.35 -8.01
C TYR A 279 -2.96 -6.77 -9.48
N CYS A 280 -1.87 -6.52 -10.20
CA CYS A 280 -1.59 -7.12 -11.50
C CYS A 280 -0.10 -7.45 -11.57
N HIS A 281 0.23 -8.64 -12.04
CA HIS A 281 1.58 -9.00 -12.49
C HIS A 281 1.53 -9.31 -13.98
N ASN A 282 2.40 -8.69 -14.76
CA ASN A 282 2.56 -8.97 -16.18
C ASN A 282 4.01 -8.76 -16.62
N VAL A 283 4.37 -9.36 -17.75
CA VAL A 283 5.52 -8.89 -18.54
C VAL A 283 5.03 -7.73 -19.39
N ASN A 284 5.58 -6.54 -19.16
CA ASN A 284 5.11 -5.33 -19.83
C ASN A 284 5.66 -5.20 -21.25
N ARG A 285 5.30 -4.11 -21.94
CA ARG A 285 5.72 -3.82 -23.31
C ARG A 285 7.24 -3.74 -23.50
N LEU A 286 7.98 -3.50 -22.42
CA LEU A 286 9.45 -3.43 -22.42
C LEU A 286 10.11 -4.80 -22.26
N GLY A 287 9.32 -5.88 -22.10
CA GLY A 287 9.83 -7.24 -21.90
C GLY A 287 10.33 -7.51 -20.49
N ILE A 288 9.91 -6.72 -19.50
CA ILE A 288 10.27 -6.90 -18.08
C ILE A 288 9.05 -7.18 -17.23
N ASP A 289 9.26 -7.79 -16.06
CA ASP A 289 8.20 -7.91 -15.06
C ASP A 289 7.77 -6.53 -14.56
N GLU A 290 6.46 -6.33 -14.51
CA GLU A 290 5.81 -5.19 -13.89
C GLU A 290 4.79 -5.69 -12.85
N PHE A 291 4.83 -5.10 -11.66
CA PHE A 291 3.87 -5.34 -10.60
C PHE A 291 3.08 -4.06 -10.31
N THR A 292 1.79 -4.08 -10.61
CA THR A 292 0.86 -3.09 -10.07
C THR A 292 0.45 -3.54 -8.68
N VAL A 293 0.78 -2.74 -7.68
CA VAL A 293 0.56 -3.02 -6.26
C VAL A 293 -0.87 -2.63 -5.91
N ALA A 294 -1.59 -3.56 -5.29
CA ALA A 294 -2.95 -3.27 -4.82
C ALA A 294 -2.94 -2.19 -3.73
N SER A 295 -4.07 -1.52 -3.55
CA SER A 295 -4.22 -0.51 -2.51
C SER A 295 -3.95 -1.10 -1.12
N PHE A 296 -3.24 -0.33 -0.30
CA PHE A 296 -2.98 -0.62 1.11
C PHE A 296 -4.17 -0.24 2.01
N SER A 297 -5.36 0.04 1.44
CA SER A 297 -6.52 0.53 2.17
C SER A 297 -7.77 -0.32 1.93
N TRP A 298 -8.47 -0.67 3.01
CA TRP A 298 -9.78 -1.32 2.91
C TRP A 298 -10.85 -0.46 2.24
N ARG A 299 -10.62 0.85 2.08
CA ARG A 299 -11.57 1.72 1.39
C ARG A 299 -11.63 1.41 -0.10
N ASN A 300 -10.49 1.11 -0.70
CA ASN A 300 -10.34 0.89 -2.13
C ASN A 300 -10.34 -0.62 -2.48
N ASN A 301 -9.84 -1.47 -1.58
CA ASN A 301 -9.79 -2.91 -1.78
C ASN A 301 -10.07 -3.67 -0.47
N VAL A 302 -11.11 -4.51 -0.46
CA VAL A 302 -11.50 -5.31 0.73
C VAL A 302 -10.48 -6.41 1.10
N ASN A 303 -9.59 -6.76 0.17
CA ASN A 303 -8.49 -7.71 0.32
C ASN A 303 -7.14 -7.02 -0.01
N PRO A 304 -6.72 -6.02 0.78
CA PRO A 304 -5.55 -5.22 0.44
C PRO A 304 -4.29 -6.08 0.53
N SER A 305 -3.26 -5.67 -0.20
CA SER A 305 -1.99 -6.39 -0.22
C SER A 305 -0.84 -5.46 -0.56
N PHE A 306 0.36 -5.87 -0.17
CA PHE A 306 1.60 -5.17 -0.49
C PHE A 306 2.63 -6.15 -1.05
N MET A 307 3.72 -5.61 -1.59
CA MET A 307 4.78 -6.43 -2.19
C MET A 307 6.02 -6.44 -1.31
N LEU A 308 6.68 -7.60 -1.28
CA LEU A 308 8.01 -7.79 -0.74
C LEU A 308 8.94 -8.11 -1.89
N ALA A 309 10.02 -7.35 -2.02
CA ALA A 309 11.04 -7.59 -3.01
C ALA A 309 12.38 -7.82 -2.32
N THR A 310 13.04 -8.93 -2.66
CA THR A 310 14.43 -9.19 -2.30
C THR A 310 15.25 -8.97 -3.55
N ILE A 311 16.19 -8.03 -3.50
CA ILE A 311 16.83 -7.45 -4.68
C ILE A 311 18.35 -7.46 -4.51
N THR A 312 19.04 -7.82 -5.58
CA THR A 312 20.50 -7.71 -5.75
C THR A 312 20.79 -6.90 -7.01
N PRO A 313 22.03 -6.46 -7.28
CA PRO A 313 22.34 -5.70 -8.50
C PRO A 313 21.95 -6.39 -9.81
N ASP A 314 21.94 -7.72 -9.84
CA ASP A 314 21.73 -8.54 -11.05
C ASP A 314 20.48 -9.45 -11.01
N ASP A 315 19.95 -9.78 -9.83
CA ASP A 315 18.77 -10.66 -9.67
C ASP A 315 17.73 -10.06 -8.72
N TYR A 316 16.50 -10.57 -8.75
CA TYR A 316 15.43 -10.19 -7.84
C TYR A 316 14.42 -11.34 -7.63
N ALA A 317 13.69 -11.26 -6.53
CA ALA A 317 12.53 -12.09 -6.27
C ALA A 317 11.44 -11.23 -5.62
N VAL A 318 10.19 -11.44 -6.01
CA VAL A 318 9.04 -10.64 -5.56
C VAL A 318 7.97 -11.58 -4.99
N PHE A 319 7.37 -11.19 -3.86
CA PHE A 319 6.30 -11.93 -3.20
C PHE A 319 5.17 -10.99 -2.80
N ARG A 320 3.93 -11.41 -3.06
CA ARG A 320 2.73 -10.67 -2.69
C ARG A 320 2.23 -11.06 -1.30
N CYS A 321 2.12 -10.09 -0.41
CA CYS A 321 1.59 -10.25 0.94
C CYS A 321 0.16 -9.75 1.06
N LYS A 322 -0.78 -10.68 1.28
CA LYS A 322 -2.18 -10.35 1.59
C LYS A 322 -2.31 -9.87 3.03
N MET A 323 -3.00 -8.76 3.22
CA MET A 323 -3.31 -8.19 4.54
C MET A 323 -4.57 -8.83 5.12
N LEU A 324 -4.88 -8.51 6.37
CA LEU A 324 -6.11 -8.91 7.04
C LEU A 324 -7.33 -8.40 6.23
N PRO A 325 -8.23 -9.28 5.75
CA PRO A 325 -9.41 -8.83 5.02
C PRO A 325 -10.43 -8.15 5.93
N GLN A 326 -11.13 -7.13 5.43
CA GLN A 326 -12.16 -6.43 6.21
C GLN A 326 -13.24 -7.39 6.69
N GLN A 327 -13.69 -8.29 5.80
CA GLN A 327 -14.75 -9.25 6.09
C GLN A 327 -14.41 -10.18 7.25
N PHE A 328 -13.12 -10.52 7.43
CA PHE A 328 -12.70 -11.36 8.55
C PHE A 328 -12.94 -10.67 9.89
N VAL A 329 -12.62 -9.38 9.99
CA VAL A 329 -12.85 -8.57 11.20
C VAL A 329 -14.34 -8.38 11.46
N SER A 330 -15.11 -8.00 10.43
CA SER A 330 -16.56 -7.87 10.57
C SER A 330 -17.23 -9.18 11.00
N ASN A 331 -16.86 -10.31 10.40
CA ASN A 331 -17.38 -11.62 10.77
C ASN A 331 -17.00 -12.01 12.20
N SER A 332 -15.81 -11.65 12.66
CA SER A 332 -15.35 -11.95 14.02
C SER A 332 -16.20 -11.20 15.06
N TYR A 333 -16.50 -9.92 14.82
CA TYR A 333 -17.39 -9.14 15.67
C TYR A 333 -18.84 -9.63 15.65
N VAL A 334 -19.37 -9.96 14.47
CA VAL A 334 -20.71 -10.54 14.34
C VAL A 334 -20.80 -11.88 15.09
N SER A 335 -19.80 -12.75 14.94
CA SER A 335 -19.76 -14.04 15.63
C SER A 335 -19.74 -13.87 17.15
N ALA A 336 -18.95 -12.93 17.67
CA ALA A 336 -18.91 -12.60 19.09
C ALA A 336 -20.27 -12.09 19.59
N GLY A 337 -20.91 -11.18 18.85
CA GLY A 337 -22.24 -10.67 19.17
C GLY A 337 -23.31 -11.76 19.18
N VAL A 338 -23.30 -12.64 18.18
CA VAL A 338 -24.22 -13.77 18.07
C VAL A 338 -24.01 -14.78 19.21
N ALA A 339 -22.76 -15.06 19.61
CA ALA A 339 -22.46 -15.88 20.77
C ALA A 339 -23.04 -15.28 22.07
N CYS A 340 -22.90 -13.95 22.27
CA CYS A 340 -23.50 -13.25 23.39
C CYS A 340 -25.04 -13.33 23.37
N LEU A 341 -25.67 -13.16 22.21
CA LEU A 341 -27.13 -13.27 22.07
C LEU A 341 -27.63 -14.68 22.39
N MET A 342 -26.93 -15.72 21.94
CA MET A 342 -27.25 -17.11 22.29
C MET A 342 -27.13 -17.36 23.80
N LEU A 343 -26.09 -16.85 24.45
CA LEU A 343 -25.93 -16.94 25.90
C LEU A 343 -27.06 -16.23 26.64
N ILE A 344 -27.45 -15.03 26.20
CA ILE A 344 -28.56 -14.28 26.80
C ILE A 344 -29.87 -15.05 26.64
N ALA A 345 -30.18 -15.55 25.44
CA ALA A 345 -31.39 -16.32 25.16
C ALA A 345 -31.46 -17.59 26.01
N TYR A 346 -30.34 -18.30 26.15
CA TYR A 346 -30.24 -19.50 27.01
C TYR A 346 -30.53 -19.17 28.48
N GLN A 347 -29.96 -18.08 29.00
CA GLN A 347 -30.17 -17.67 30.39
C GLN A 347 -31.60 -17.17 30.64
N LEU A 348 -32.18 -16.44 29.68
CA LEU A 348 -33.56 -15.99 29.76
C LEU A 348 -34.52 -17.19 29.77
N ARG A 349 -34.29 -18.19 28.92
CA ARG A 349 -35.06 -19.45 28.91
C ARG A 349 -34.97 -20.17 30.26
N ASN A 350 -33.77 -20.28 30.84
CA ASN A 350 -33.58 -20.92 32.14
C ASN A 350 -34.27 -20.14 33.27
N TYR A 351 -34.20 -18.82 33.25
CA TYR A 351 -34.89 -17.97 34.21
C TYR A 351 -36.42 -18.12 34.12
N LEU A 352 -36.98 -18.06 32.92
CA LEU A 352 -38.41 -18.26 32.68
C LEU A 352 -38.87 -19.66 33.12
N SER A 353 -38.07 -20.70 32.86
CA SER A 353 -38.36 -22.07 33.30
C SER A 353 -38.41 -22.18 34.83
N ARG A 354 -37.43 -21.62 35.54
CA ARG A 354 -37.39 -21.63 37.01
C ARG A 354 -38.55 -20.83 37.61
N ARG A 355 -38.88 -19.67 37.02
CA ARG A 355 -40.02 -18.86 37.46
C ARG A 355 -41.35 -19.59 37.28
N ARG A 356 -41.51 -20.32 36.17
CA ARG A 356 -42.70 -21.15 35.93
C ARG A 356 -42.83 -22.28 36.94
N GLN A 357 -41.71 -22.94 37.30
CA GLN A 357 -41.70 -23.95 38.36
C GLN A 357 -42.05 -23.36 39.73
N ALA A 358 -41.48 -22.21 40.09
CA ALA A 358 -41.79 -21.55 41.35
C ALA A 358 -43.27 -21.14 41.48
N MET A 359 -43.88 -20.61 40.40
CA MET A 359 -45.31 -20.28 40.42
C MET A 359 -46.20 -21.53 40.57
N LEU A 360 -45.85 -22.63 39.90
CA LEU A 360 -46.57 -23.90 40.06
C LEU A 360 -46.46 -24.43 41.51
N GLU A 361 -45.29 -24.30 42.13
CA GLU A 361 -45.08 -24.68 43.54
C GLU A 361 -45.90 -23.80 44.50
N GLU A 362 -45.98 -22.48 44.28
CA GLU A 362 -46.81 -21.55 45.07
C GLU A 362 -48.32 -21.85 44.94
N GLU A 363 -48.81 -22.18 43.74
CA GLU A 363 -50.22 -22.59 43.55
C GLU A 363 -50.54 -23.90 44.31
N LEU A 364 -49.62 -24.87 44.28
CA LEU A 364 -49.75 -26.15 44.98
C LEU A 364 -49.72 -26.03 46.51
N THR A 365 -48.94 -25.11 47.07
CA THR A 365 -48.96 -24.83 48.51
C THR A 365 -50.21 -24.08 48.94
N HIS A 366 -50.72 -23.14 48.12
CA HIS A 366 -51.97 -22.44 48.41
C HIS A 366 -53.18 -23.38 48.43
N GLN A 367 -53.22 -24.40 47.55
CA GLN A 367 -54.25 -25.44 47.56
C GLN A 367 -54.17 -26.41 48.75
N LYS A 368 -53.05 -26.48 49.47
CA LYS A 368 -52.86 -27.34 50.65
C LYS A 368 -53.18 -26.64 51.98
N HIS A 369 -53.43 -25.34 51.98
CA HIS A 369 -53.71 -24.54 53.18
C HIS A 369 -55.13 -23.94 53.20
N ASN A 370 -55.91 -24.15 52.15
CA ASN A 370 -57.36 -24.07 52.14
C ASN A 370 -57.94 -25.49 52.22
#